data_AF-A0A7W1KJF7-F1
#
_entry.id   AF-A0A7W1KJF7-F1
#
_cell.length_a   1.000
_cell.length_b   1.000
_cell.length_c   1.000
_cell.angle_alpha   90.00
_cell.angle_beta   90.00
_cell.angle_gamma   90.00
#
_symmetry.space_group_name_H-M   'P 1'
#
loop_
_entity.id
_entity.type
_entity.pdbx_description
1 polymer ?
#
loop_
_entity_poly.entity_id
_entity_poly.type
_entity_poly.pdbx_seq_one_letter_code
_entity_poly.pdbx_strand_id
1 'polypeptide(L)'
;MPSPLVVEALREQLVRVLDWYRLQRPAFGWGVVLHQRNERGKLRFGAVTPSGESMLLSQPLLAGLAEGPCWLDGVVRVRLTCRQVTECHPWLDALERPDRPPLVEALAVCFDPNASQAECERFQAMAGTLTPPTLASELFLLTKKRPSGWPI
;
A
#
# COMPACT_ATOMS: atom_id res chain seq x y z
N MET A 1 9.59 3.31 15.10
CA MET A 1 9.41 1.94 14.54
C MET A 1 8.07 1.44 15.04
N PRO A 2 7.27 0.76 14.20
CA PRO A 2 6.08 0.08 14.69
C PRO A 2 6.52 -0.95 15.74
N SER A 3 5.74 -1.12 16.80
CA SER A 3 5.99 -2.22 17.74
C SER A 3 5.94 -3.54 16.96
N PRO A 4 6.82 -4.52 17.26
CA PRO A 4 6.76 -5.85 16.65
C PRO A 4 5.35 -6.47 16.70
N LEU A 5 4.60 -6.18 17.77
CA LEU A 5 3.22 -6.60 17.96
C LEU A 5 2.25 -6.01 16.91
N VAL A 6 2.47 -4.78 16.46
CA VAL A 6 1.64 -4.14 15.43
C VAL A 6 1.88 -4.81 14.08
N VAL A 7 3.14 -5.08 13.73
CA VAL A 7 3.49 -5.77 12.48
C VAL A 7 2.87 -7.17 12.45
N GLU A 8 2.97 -7.91 13.56
CA GLU A 8 2.39 -9.24 13.69
C GLU A 8 0.86 -9.21 13.58
N ALA A 9 0.19 -8.27 14.23
CA ALA A 9 -1.26 -8.10 14.11
C ALA A 9 -1.70 -7.79 12.67
N LEU A 10 -1.01 -6.88 11.98
CA LEU A 10 -1.32 -6.54 10.57
C LEU A 10 -1.06 -7.72 9.64
N ARG A 11 0.02 -8.47 9.85
CA ARG A 11 0.32 -9.71 9.12
C ARG A 11 -0.81 -10.72 9.31
N GLU A 12 -1.22 -10.99 10.55
CA GLU A 12 -2.30 -11.95 10.85
C GLU A 12 -3.63 -11.53 10.23
N GLN A 13 -3.98 -10.25 10.29
CA GLN A 13 -5.16 -9.71 9.62
C GLN A 13 -5.10 -9.92 8.12
N LEU A 14 -3.97 -9.62 7.49
CA LEU A 14 -3.76 -9.81 6.05
C LEU A 14 -3.92 -11.28 5.63
N VAL A 15 -3.31 -12.21 6.38
CA VAL A 15 -3.43 -13.65 6.11
C VAL A 15 -4.89 -14.10 6.21
N ARG A 16 -5.62 -13.65 7.24
CA ARG A 16 -7.05 -13.95 7.39
C ARG A 16 -7.88 -13.41 6.22
N VAL A 17 -7.59 -12.20 5.76
CA VAL A 17 -8.26 -11.61 4.59
C VAL A 17 -7.98 -12.44 3.34
N LEU A 18 -6.72 -12.84 3.10
CA LEU A 18 -6.36 -13.69 1.96
C LEU A 18 -7.05 -15.06 2.02
N ASP A 19 -7.09 -15.69 3.19
CA ASP A 19 -7.78 -16.97 3.39
C ASP A 19 -9.28 -16.86 3.15
N TRP A 20 -9.91 -15.76 3.59
CA TRP A 20 -11.33 -15.48 3.35
C TRP A 20 -11.67 -15.44 1.86
N TYR A 21 -10.83 -14.76 1.07
CA TYR A 21 -11.04 -14.62 -0.37
C TYR A 21 -10.53 -15.81 -1.18
N ARG A 22 -9.84 -16.78 -0.59
CA ARG A 22 -9.28 -17.93 -1.31
C ARG A 22 -10.34 -18.76 -2.05
N LEU A 23 -11.55 -18.80 -1.50
CA LEU A 23 -12.69 -19.55 -2.07
C LEU A 23 -13.73 -18.64 -2.76
N GLN A 24 -13.53 -17.31 -2.74
CA GLN A 24 -14.44 -16.34 -3.34
C GLN A 24 -13.81 -15.77 -4.62
N ARG A 25 -14.64 -15.32 -5.58
CA ARG A 25 -14.13 -14.63 -6.77
C ARG A 25 -14.23 -13.11 -6.61
N PRO A 26 -13.17 -12.35 -6.93
CA PRO A 26 -11.87 -12.81 -7.43
C PRO A 26 -11.00 -13.44 -6.32
N ALA A 27 -10.35 -14.56 -6.63
CA ALA A 27 -9.43 -15.22 -5.71
C ALA A 27 -8.08 -14.46 -5.70
N PHE A 28 -7.66 -14.00 -4.53
CA PHE A 28 -6.38 -13.31 -4.34
C PHE A 28 -5.31 -14.31 -3.91
N GLY A 29 -4.13 -14.19 -4.52
CA GLY A 29 -2.99 -15.06 -4.22
C GLY A 29 -1.92 -14.39 -3.35
N TRP A 30 -2.02 -13.07 -3.17
CA TRP A 30 -1.07 -12.28 -2.41
C TRP A 30 -1.69 -10.94 -1.99
N GLY A 31 -1.11 -10.27 -1.00
CA GLY A 31 -1.49 -8.91 -0.64
C GLY A 31 -0.43 -8.22 0.22
N VAL A 32 -0.68 -6.96 0.54
CA VAL A 32 0.16 -6.13 1.41
C VAL A 32 -0.71 -5.16 2.20
N VAL A 33 -0.35 -4.92 3.46
CA VAL A 33 -0.94 -3.86 4.26
C VAL A 33 -0.08 -2.61 4.16
N LEU A 34 -0.64 -1.51 3.65
CA LEU A 34 -0.02 -0.20 3.77
C LEU A 34 -0.51 0.47 5.05
N HIS A 35 0.41 1.00 5.84
CA HIS A 35 0.09 1.62 7.12
C HIS A 35 0.97 2.83 7.38
N GLN A 36 0.57 3.65 8.35
CA GLN A 36 1.40 4.75 8.82
C GLN A 36 2.54 4.22 9.68
N ARG A 37 3.77 4.68 9.41
CA ARG A 37 4.96 4.31 10.17
C ARG A 37 5.78 5.55 10.50
N ASN A 38 6.28 5.63 11.74
CA ASN A 38 7.27 6.63 12.12
C ASN A 38 8.69 6.12 11.84
N GLU A 39 9.38 6.84 10.95
CA GLU A 39 10.81 6.68 10.68
C GLU A 39 11.54 7.97 11.07
N ARG A 40 12.38 7.89 12.11
CA ARG A 40 13.23 9.00 12.59
C ARG A 40 12.47 10.31 12.81
N GLY A 41 11.23 10.24 13.32
CA GLY A 41 10.40 11.41 13.59
C GLY A 41 9.52 11.85 12.43
N LYS A 42 9.66 11.27 11.23
CA LYS A 42 8.81 11.55 10.07
C LYS A 42 7.80 10.41 9.84
N LEU A 43 6.56 10.79 9.55
CA LEU A 43 5.53 9.84 9.13
C LEU A 43 5.78 9.43 7.68
N ARG A 44 5.83 8.13 7.44
CA ARG A 44 6.07 7.50 6.14
C ARG A 44 5.08 6.35 5.94
N PHE A 45 4.91 5.94 4.69
CA PHE A 45 4.19 4.71 4.39
C PHE A 45 5.07 3.51 4.74
N GLY A 46 4.56 2.66 5.62
CA GLY A 46 5.06 1.31 5.86
C GLY A 46 4.28 0.29 5.04
N ALA A 47 4.91 -0.83 4.75
CA ALA A 47 4.30 -1.98 4.09
C ALA A 47 4.59 -3.25 4.90
N VAL A 48 3.55 -4.06 5.11
CA VAL A 48 3.64 -5.38 5.75
C VAL A 48 3.12 -6.46 4.80
N THR A 49 3.92 -7.48 4.56
CA THR A 49 3.63 -8.61 3.67
C THR A 49 3.08 -9.82 4.46
N PRO A 50 2.53 -10.85 3.78
CA PRO A 50 1.96 -12.03 4.44
C PRO A 50 3.01 -12.85 5.22
N SER A 51 4.26 -12.85 4.74
CA SER A 51 5.38 -13.55 5.39
C SER A 51 5.98 -12.76 6.57
N GLY A 52 5.46 -11.55 6.84
CA GLY A 52 5.78 -10.76 8.04
C GLY A 52 6.90 -9.74 7.86
N GLU A 53 7.43 -9.57 6.65
CA GLU A 53 8.39 -8.48 6.37
C GLU A 53 7.72 -7.12 6.56
N SER A 54 8.47 -6.20 7.16
CA SER A 54 8.03 -4.82 7.38
C SER A 54 9.05 -3.84 6.84
N MET A 55 8.67 -3.08 5.82
CA MET A 55 9.56 -2.15 5.11
C MET A 55 8.90 -0.80 4.89
N LEU A 56 9.68 0.16 4.41
CA LEU A 56 9.15 1.43 3.92
C LEU A 56 8.66 1.25 2.49
N LEU A 57 7.55 1.88 2.14
CA LEU A 57 7.04 1.85 0.79
C LEU A 57 7.91 2.76 -0.11
N SER A 58 8.67 2.13 -1.00
CA SER A 58 9.45 2.82 -2.03
C SER A 58 8.65 2.96 -3.33
N GLN A 59 9.05 3.92 -4.17
CA GLN A 59 8.41 4.13 -5.47
C GLN A 59 8.50 2.89 -6.38
N PRO A 60 9.62 2.13 -6.44
CA PRO A 60 9.67 0.88 -7.19
C PRO A 60 8.70 -0.20 -6.67
N LEU A 61 8.55 -0.33 -5.35
CA LEU A 61 7.58 -1.28 -4.77
C LEU A 61 6.14 -0.88 -5.12
N LEU A 62 5.82 0.41 -5.05
CA LEU A 62 4.52 0.93 -5.46
C LEU A 62 4.29 0.75 -6.97
N ALA A 63 5.31 0.96 -7.80
CA ALA A 63 5.24 0.72 -9.24
C ALA A 63 4.90 -0.75 -9.55
N GLY A 64 5.53 -1.70 -8.85
CA GLY A 64 5.19 -3.12 -8.97
C GLY A 64 3.72 -3.42 -8.65
N LEU A 65 3.13 -2.77 -7.64
CA LEU A 65 1.68 -2.89 -7.38
C LEU A 65 0.82 -2.26 -8.48
N ALA A 66 1.31 -1.20 -9.12
CA ALA A 66 0.58 -0.45 -10.15
C ALA A 66 0.61 -1.11 -11.55
N GLU A 67 1.54 -2.05 -11.79
CA GLU A 67 1.63 -2.81 -13.04
C GLU A 67 0.41 -3.73 -13.25
N GLY A 68 -0.15 -4.25 -12.15
CA GLY A 68 -1.25 -5.20 -12.16
C GLY A 68 -2.55 -4.63 -11.62
N PRO A 69 -3.66 -5.36 -11.77
CA PRO A 69 -4.89 -5.03 -11.07
C PRO A 69 -4.69 -5.25 -9.57
N CYS A 70 -5.10 -4.26 -8.78
CA CYS A 70 -5.02 -4.27 -7.34
C CYS A 70 -6.41 -4.02 -6.76
N TRP A 71 -6.72 -4.68 -5.64
CA TRP A 71 -8.00 -4.56 -4.96
C TRP A 71 -7.81 -4.05 -3.54
N LEU A 72 -8.54 -3.01 -3.21
CA LEU A 72 -8.59 -2.50 -1.86
C LEU A 72 -9.62 -3.29 -1.04
N ASP A 73 -9.17 -3.85 0.07
CA ASP A 73 -9.89 -4.73 0.99
C ASP A 73 -10.58 -5.94 0.31
N GLY A 74 -10.14 -6.25 -0.92
CA GLY A 74 -10.75 -7.25 -1.80
C GLY A 74 -12.08 -6.85 -2.44
N VAL A 75 -12.55 -5.62 -2.19
CA VAL A 75 -13.88 -5.16 -2.61
C VAL A 75 -13.81 -4.26 -3.84
N VAL A 76 -12.82 -3.36 -3.90
CA VAL A 76 -12.77 -2.31 -4.94
C VAL A 76 -11.49 -2.42 -5.73
N ARG A 77 -11.62 -2.57 -7.04
CA ARG A 77 -10.46 -2.52 -7.94
C ARG A 77 -9.94 -1.08 -8.11
N VAL A 78 -8.67 -0.88 -7.81
CA VAL A 78 -8.01 0.43 -7.80
C VAL A 78 -6.74 0.44 -8.65
N ARG A 79 -6.35 1.62 -9.13
CA ARG A 79 -5.02 1.91 -9.67
C ARG A 79 -4.27 2.80 -8.70
N LEU A 80 -3.02 2.45 -8.47
CA LEU A 80 -2.15 3.16 -7.56
C LEU A 80 -1.13 3.96 -8.37
N THR A 81 -0.90 5.21 -7.97
CA THR A 81 0.16 6.04 -8.58
C THR A 81 0.90 6.80 -7.49
N CYS A 82 2.22 6.90 -7.66
CA CYS A 82 3.01 7.80 -6.82
C CYS A 82 2.74 9.24 -7.26
N ARG A 83 2.45 10.12 -6.31
CA ARG A 83 2.49 11.56 -6.55
C ARG A 83 3.64 12.16 -5.77
N GLN A 84 4.32 13.12 -6.38
CA GLN A 84 5.25 13.97 -5.66
C GLN A 84 4.46 15.04 -4.91
N VAL A 85 4.80 15.25 -3.65
CA VAL A 85 4.36 16.43 -2.91
C VAL A 85 5.33 17.53 -3.30
N THR A 86 4.82 18.64 -3.80
CA THR A 86 5.62 19.76 -4.34
C THR A 86 6.45 20.50 -3.27
N GLU A 87 6.34 20.11 -2.00
CA GLU A 87 7.15 20.65 -0.91
C GLU A 87 8.50 19.94 -0.85
N CYS A 88 9.39 20.30 -1.78
CA CYS A 88 10.81 19.98 -1.68
C CYS A 88 11.38 20.70 -0.45
N HIS A 89 11.85 19.93 0.52
CA HIS A 89 12.58 20.44 1.67
C HIS A 89 14.07 20.14 1.44
N PRO A 90 14.92 21.15 1.19
CA PRO A 90 16.32 20.94 0.80
C PRO A 90 17.15 20.15 1.82
N TRP A 91 16.78 20.23 3.10
CA TRP A 91 17.44 19.47 4.18
C TRP A 91 17.00 17.99 4.23
N LEU A 92 15.81 17.67 3.71
CA LEU A 92 15.34 16.29 3.54
C LEU A 92 16.04 15.62 2.36
N ASP A 93 16.24 16.34 1.26
CA ASP A 93 17.02 15.87 0.10
C ASP A 93 18.47 15.55 0.51
N ALA A 94 19.05 16.34 1.41
CA ALA A 94 20.39 16.08 1.97
C ALA A 94 20.48 14.82 2.87
N LEU A 95 19.34 14.31 3.35
CA LEU A 95 19.27 13.07 4.13
C LEU A 95 18.93 11.85 3.27
N GLU A 96 18.56 12.05 2.00
CA GLU A 96 18.35 10.96 1.06
C GLU A 96 19.69 10.28 0.78
N ARG A 97 19.71 8.95 0.99
CA ARG A 97 20.88 8.16 0.63
C ARG A 97 20.79 7.89 -0.86
N PRO A 98 21.78 8.29 -1.67
CA PRO A 98 21.73 8.11 -3.13
C PRO A 98 21.60 6.63 -3.53
N ASP A 99 22.05 5.70 -2.68
CA ASP A 99 21.95 4.26 -2.92
C ASP A 99 20.58 3.64 -2.56
N ARG A 100 19.63 4.42 -2.01
CA ARG A 100 18.31 3.91 -1.63
C ARG A 100 17.25 4.36 -2.63
N PRO A 101 16.28 3.47 -2.96
CA PRO A 101 15.18 3.84 -3.82
C PRO A 101 14.34 4.94 -3.15
N PRO A 102 13.82 5.90 -3.93
CA PRO A 102 13.03 7.00 -3.38
C PRO A 102 11.76 6.46 -2.71
N LEU A 103 11.35 7.11 -1.62
CA LEU A 103 10.18 6.71 -0.86
C LEU A 103 8.90 7.32 -1.45
N VAL A 104 7.76 6.67 -1.19
CA VAL A 104 6.45 7.23 -1.55
C VAL A 104 6.08 8.30 -0.54
N GLU A 105 5.81 9.51 -1.03
CA GLU A 105 5.40 10.65 -0.19
C GLU A 105 3.91 10.90 -0.25
N ALA A 106 3.31 10.73 -1.44
CA ALA A 106 1.88 10.72 -1.63
C ALA A 106 1.46 9.55 -2.53
N LEU A 107 0.40 8.87 -2.12
CA LEU A 107 -0.23 7.76 -2.81
C LEU A 107 -1.55 8.23 -3.38
N ALA A 108 -1.67 8.30 -4.71
CA ALA A 108 -2.95 8.52 -5.36
C ALA A 108 -3.62 7.17 -5.62
N VAL A 109 -4.81 7.00 -5.05
CA VAL A 109 -5.68 5.84 -5.25
C VAL A 109 -6.82 6.27 -6.17
N CYS A 110 -6.78 5.76 -7.40
CA CYS A 110 -7.74 6.07 -8.44
C CYS A 110 -8.61 4.84 -8.75
N PHE A 111 -9.81 5.08 -9.27
CA PHE A 111 -10.62 4.01 -9.85
C PHE A 111 -9.88 3.33 -11.00
N ASP A 112 -9.98 2.00 -11.07
CA ASP A 112 -9.70 1.31 -12.32
C ASP A 112 -10.84 1.64 -13.30
N PRO A 113 -10.57 2.12 -14.52
CA PRO A 113 -11.60 2.42 -15.50
C PRO A 113 -12.44 1.20 -15.90
N ASN A 114 -11.98 -0.01 -15.57
CA ASN A 114 -12.70 -1.27 -15.76
C ASN A 114 -13.44 -1.75 -14.50
N ALA A 115 -13.54 -0.94 -13.44
CA ALA A 115 -14.34 -1.25 -12.27
C ALA A 115 -15.84 -1.18 -12.60
N SER A 116 -16.62 -2.08 -12.03
CA SER A 116 -18.08 -2.09 -12.15
C SER A 116 -18.71 -0.94 -11.37
N GLN A 117 -19.92 -0.53 -11.76
CA GLN A 117 -20.64 0.55 -11.07
C GLN A 117 -20.87 0.25 -9.58
N ALA A 118 -21.12 -1.01 -9.22
CA ALA A 118 -21.25 -1.46 -7.83
C ALA A 118 -19.94 -1.37 -7.02
N GLU A 119 -18.77 -1.49 -7.66
CA GLU A 119 -17.47 -1.23 -7.04
C GLU A 119 -17.24 0.28 -6.86
N CYS A 120 -17.69 1.09 -7.81
CA CYS A 120 -17.56 2.54 -7.75
C CYS A 120 -18.36 3.18 -6.61
N GLU A 121 -19.59 2.72 -6.37
CA GLU A 121 -20.46 3.23 -5.30
C GLU A 121 -19.93 2.94 -3.90
N ARG A 122 -19.22 1.81 -3.71
CA ARG A 122 -18.63 1.42 -2.41
C ARG A 122 -17.39 2.23 -2.03
N PHE A 123 -16.79 2.99 -2.96
CA PHE A 123 -15.46 3.57 -2.81
C PHE A 123 -15.41 5.08 -2.62
N GLN A 124 -16.55 5.78 -2.64
CA GLN A 124 -16.56 7.26 -2.65
C GLN A 124 -15.82 7.92 -1.47
N ALA A 125 -15.53 7.19 -0.38
CA ALA A 125 -14.78 7.68 0.77
C ALA A 125 -13.24 7.59 0.65
N MET A 126 -12.68 6.74 -0.23
CA MET A 126 -11.23 6.44 -0.29
C MET A 126 -10.53 6.89 -1.58
N ALA A 127 -11.28 7.41 -2.57
CA ALA A 127 -10.71 7.99 -3.78
C ALA A 127 -9.99 9.30 -3.46
N GLY A 128 -8.71 9.39 -3.80
CA GLY A 128 -7.96 10.64 -3.59
C GLY A 128 -6.46 10.46 -3.46
N THR A 129 -5.80 11.55 -3.08
CA THR A 129 -4.37 11.56 -2.75
C THR A 129 -4.22 11.39 -1.25
N LEU A 130 -3.64 10.27 -0.84
CA LEU A 130 -3.32 9.93 0.54
C LEU A 130 -1.87 10.30 0.82
N THR A 131 -1.60 10.91 1.95
CA THR A 131 -0.27 11.10 2.51
C THR A 131 -0.18 10.30 3.81
N PRO A 132 1.02 9.98 4.33
CA PRO A 132 1.14 9.21 5.57
C PRO A 132 0.34 9.79 6.75
N PRO A 133 0.22 11.13 6.92
CA PRO A 133 -0.63 11.72 7.96
C PRO A 133 -2.14 11.64 7.69
N THR A 134 -2.58 11.56 6.44
CA THR A 134 -4.01 11.49 6.08
C THR A 134 -4.53 10.06 5.97
N LEU A 135 -3.65 9.07 6.13
CA LEU A 135 -4.00 7.66 6.16
C LEU A 135 -4.69 7.33 7.50
N ALA A 136 -6.02 7.45 7.54
CA ALA A 136 -6.82 7.26 8.75
C ALA A 136 -6.79 5.82 9.30
N SER A 137 -6.59 4.83 8.44
CA SER A 137 -6.51 3.39 8.78
C SER A 137 -5.61 2.66 7.80
N GLU A 138 -5.22 1.43 8.14
CA GLU A 138 -4.45 0.57 7.25
C GLU A 138 -5.23 0.23 5.97
N LEU A 139 -4.50 0.11 4.86
CA LEU A 139 -5.05 -0.24 3.55
C LEU A 139 -4.61 -1.66 3.20
N PHE A 140 -5.57 -2.57 2.99
CA PHE A 140 -5.27 -3.91 2.51
C PHE A 140 -5.31 -3.91 0.99
N LEU A 141 -4.16 -4.08 0.37
CA LEU A 141 -4.03 -4.17 -1.08
C LEU A 141 -3.83 -5.62 -1.47
N LEU A 142 -4.79 -6.18 -2.20
CA LEU A 142 -4.80 -7.57 -2.62
C LEU A 142 -4.54 -7.68 -4.12
N THR A 143 -3.77 -8.69 -4.51
CA THR A 143 -3.44 -8.99 -5.91
C THR A 143 -3.59 -10.48 -6.19
N LYS A 144 -3.79 -10.84 -7.46
CA LYS A 144 -3.90 -12.26 -7.86
C LYS A 144 -2.57 -13.02 -7.74
N LYS A 145 -1.46 -12.31 -7.89
CA LYS A 145 -0.09 -12.83 -7.83
C LYS A 145 0.79 -11.80 -7.13
N ARG A 146 1.83 -12.28 -6.47
CA ARG A 146 2.86 -11.43 -5.89
C ARG A 146 3.48 -10.52 -6.98
N PRO A 147 3.51 -9.20 -6.79
CA PRO A 147 4.14 -8.30 -7.75
C PRO A 147 5.67 -8.47 -7.76
N SER A 148 6.29 -8.19 -8.91
CA SER A 148 7.75 -8.21 -9.05
C SER A 148 8.41 -7.20 -8.12
N GLY A 149 9.58 -7.56 -7.57
CA GLY A 149 10.35 -6.69 -6.66
C GLY A 149 9.90 -6.69 -5.20
N TRP A 150 8.75 -7.30 -4.88
CA TRP A 150 8.32 -7.53 -3.50
C TRP A 150 9.01 -8.76 -2.90
N PRO A 151 9.28 -8.78 -1.58
CA PRO A 151 9.91 -9.92 -0.91
C PRO A 151 8.95 -11.12 -0.77
N ILE A 152 9.47 -12.26 -0.29
CA ILE A 152 8.79 -13.58 -0.31
C ILE A 152 8.06 -13.80 1.02
#